data_AF-A0A1V9K9S8-F1
#
_entry.id   AF-A0A1V9K9S8-F1
#
_cell.length_a   1.000
_cell.length_b   1.000
_cell.length_c   1.000
_cell.angle_alpha   90.00
_cell.angle_beta   90.00
_cell.angle_gamma   90.00
#
_symmetry.space_group_name_H-M   'P 1'
#
loop_
_entity.id
_entity.type
_entity.pdbx_description
1 polymer ?
#
loop_
_entity_poly.entity_id
_entity_poly.type
_entity_poly.pdbx_seq_one_letter_code
_entity_poly.pdbx_strand_id
1 'polypeptide(L)'
;MAEYEGVDALLAAITDASLPQGARDDVVFMAEHRAAREDVDMLREQLIVIGDALADPGNSTGTADAAKTSRKAGKAGKPAGAKTPTVTGRPGQGRPGSAPGRSRRRGAFAVGALAAAAVASLVVGMGWLVAQGGAGANDTASADSKRADTGGSLLSAPGYLACSRLVAEGTVARVSQEPGTGQDRITLDVYHYYKPAKGEKEITFLMEKDVFPRLHKGDEVLVGIPRGAAGPDIWTTGDEAIARERSWIVKALPESRGMKCGE
;
A
#
# COMPACT_ATOMS: atom_id res chain seq x y z
N MET A 1 -1.99 -14.96 26.03
CA MET A 1 -0.56 -15.23 26.14
C MET A 1 -0.30 -15.77 27.52
N ALA A 2 -0.67 -17.03 27.68
CA ALA A 2 -0.23 -17.83 28.79
C ALA A 2 1.27 -18.09 28.58
N GLU A 3 2.10 -17.56 29.48
CA GLU A 3 3.55 -17.78 29.45
C GLU A 3 3.94 -18.79 30.53
N TYR A 4 4.80 -19.75 30.17
CA TYR A 4 5.35 -20.71 31.13
C TYR A 4 6.87 -20.75 30.99
N GLU A 5 7.59 -20.46 32.07
CA GLU A 5 9.07 -20.44 32.10
C GLU A 5 9.72 -19.63 30.95
N GLY A 6 9.07 -18.54 30.51
CA GLY A 6 9.57 -17.66 29.44
C GLY A 6 9.36 -18.18 28.02
N VAL A 7 8.57 -19.25 27.83
CA VAL A 7 8.14 -19.75 26.52
C VAL A 7 6.64 -19.48 26.36
N ASP A 8 6.28 -18.64 25.39
CA ASP A 8 4.89 -18.44 24.96
C ASP A 8 4.46 -19.54 23.98
N ALA A 9 3.18 -19.88 24.01
CA ALA A 9 2.56 -20.93 23.19
C ALA A 9 2.82 -20.77 21.68
N LEU A 10 2.83 -19.54 21.15
CA LEU A 10 3.12 -19.28 19.74
C LEU A 10 4.58 -19.56 19.40
N LEU A 11 5.51 -19.16 20.28
CA LEU A 11 6.94 -19.37 20.06
C LEU A 11 7.27 -20.87 20.06
N ALA A 12 6.64 -21.65 20.93
CA ALA A 12 6.76 -23.11 20.94
C ALA A 12 6.24 -23.74 19.64
N ALA A 13 5.12 -23.25 19.10
CA ALA A 13 4.55 -23.74 17.84
C ALA A 13 5.44 -23.43 16.63
N ILE A 14 5.98 -22.21 16.53
CA ILE A 14 6.85 -21.78 15.41
C ILE A 14 8.15 -22.59 15.38
N THR A 15 8.72 -22.88 16.55
CA THR A 15 10.03 -23.54 16.68
C THR A 15 9.95 -25.07 16.75
N ASP A 16 8.74 -25.64 16.77
CA ASP A 16 8.49 -27.06 17.04
C ASP A 16 9.19 -27.55 18.33
N ALA A 17 9.34 -26.65 19.32
CA ALA A 17 10.00 -26.95 20.59
C ALA A 17 9.16 -27.89 21.47
N SER A 18 9.83 -28.72 22.28
CA SER A 18 9.14 -29.55 23.27
C SER A 18 8.55 -28.69 24.39
N LEU A 19 7.28 -28.92 24.72
CA LEU A 19 6.60 -28.18 25.79
C LEU A 19 7.19 -28.48 27.18
N PRO A 20 7.36 -27.46 28.05
CA PRO A 20 7.85 -27.65 29.42
C PRO A 20 6.87 -28.52 30.24
N GLN A 21 7.38 -29.18 31.28
CA GLN A 21 6.66 -30.25 31.99
C GLN A 21 5.35 -29.77 32.63
N GLY A 22 5.28 -28.53 33.11
CA GLY A 22 4.05 -27.96 33.71
C GLY A 22 3.05 -27.37 32.71
N ALA A 23 3.46 -27.10 31.46
CA ALA A 23 2.59 -26.47 30.47
C ALA A 23 1.52 -27.41 29.89
N ARG A 24 1.73 -28.73 29.99
CA ARG A 24 0.75 -29.73 29.50
C ARG A 24 -0.51 -29.80 30.34
N ASP A 25 -0.42 -29.40 31.61
CA ASP A 25 -1.52 -29.42 32.56
C ASP A 25 -2.30 -28.09 32.58
N ASP A 26 -1.76 -27.04 31.94
CA ASP A 26 -2.43 -25.74 31.78
C ASP A 26 -3.35 -25.77 30.56
N VAL A 27 -4.66 -25.80 30.83
CA VAL A 27 -5.70 -25.85 29.79
C VAL A 27 -5.74 -24.61 28.90
N VAL A 28 -5.37 -23.44 29.41
CA VAL A 28 -5.36 -22.19 28.64
C VAL A 28 -4.14 -22.18 27.72
N PHE A 29 -2.97 -22.52 28.25
CA PHE A 29 -1.75 -22.66 27.45
C PHE A 29 -1.89 -23.71 26.34
N MET A 30 -2.44 -24.89 26.65
CA MET A 30 -2.64 -25.95 25.66
C MET A 30 -3.70 -25.60 24.61
N ALA A 31 -4.69 -24.76 24.95
CA ALA A 31 -5.63 -24.24 23.98
C ALA A 31 -4.98 -23.22 23.03
N GLU A 32 -4.21 -22.27 23.58
CA GLU A 32 -3.45 -21.29 22.79
C GLU A 32 -2.41 -21.99 21.88
N HIS A 33 -1.68 -22.98 22.40
CA HIS A 33 -0.68 -23.72 21.62
C HIS A 33 -1.32 -24.55 20.48
N ARG A 34 -2.51 -25.12 20.69
CA ARG A 34 -3.23 -25.84 19.61
C ARG A 34 -3.65 -24.88 18.50
N ALA A 35 -4.25 -23.75 18.85
CA ALA A 35 -4.63 -22.72 17.88
C ALA A 35 -3.40 -22.22 17.10
N ALA A 36 -2.30 -21.95 17.80
CA ALA A 36 -1.06 -21.53 17.17
C ALA A 36 -0.49 -22.58 16.19
N ARG A 37 -0.60 -23.88 16.48
CA ARG A 37 -0.19 -24.95 15.55
C ARG A 37 -1.07 -24.98 14.30
N GLU A 38 -2.38 -24.84 14.46
CA GLU A 38 -3.32 -24.81 13.32
C GLU A 38 -3.01 -23.63 12.38
N ASP A 39 -2.72 -22.46 12.93
CA ASP A 39 -2.33 -21.28 12.14
C ASP A 39 -0.99 -21.49 11.42
N VAL A 40 0.02 -22.05 12.11
CA VAL A 40 1.34 -22.34 11.52
C VAL A 40 1.23 -23.38 10.41
N ASP A 41 0.39 -24.41 10.56
CA ASP A 41 0.18 -25.44 9.54
C ASP A 41 -0.47 -24.83 8.28
N MET A 42 -1.46 -23.95 8.43
CA MET A 42 -2.05 -23.22 7.30
C MET A 42 -1.00 -22.37 6.56
N LEU A 43 -0.14 -21.65 7.29
CA LEU A 43 0.92 -20.84 6.68
C LEU A 43 1.94 -21.71 5.92
N ARG A 44 2.27 -22.90 6.44
CA ARG A 44 3.14 -23.86 5.77
C ARG A 44 2.53 -24.35 4.45
N GLU A 45 1.22 -24.62 4.43
CA GLU A 45 0.51 -24.98 3.19
C GLU A 45 0.57 -23.87 2.14
N GLN A 46 0.36 -22.62 2.54
CA GLN A 46 0.44 -21.47 1.61
C GLN A 46 1.87 -21.27 1.08
N LEU A 47 2.88 -21.44 1.94
CA LEU A 47 4.28 -21.34 1.55
C LEU A 47 4.68 -22.41 0.54
N ILE A 48 4.12 -23.62 0.62
CA ILE A 48 4.34 -24.66 -0.40
C ILE A 48 3.83 -24.21 -1.76
N VAL A 49 2.61 -23.64 -1.83
CA VAL A 49 2.03 -23.14 -3.10
C VAL A 49 2.89 -22.03 -3.71
N ILE A 50 3.36 -21.09 -2.90
CA ILE A 50 4.26 -20.01 -3.36
C ILE A 50 5.60 -20.59 -3.81
N GLY A 51 6.15 -21.54 -3.06
CA GLY A 51 7.39 -22.24 -3.38
C GLY A 51 7.31 -22.95 -4.73
N ASP A 52 6.23 -23.69 -4.98
CA ASP A 52 5.99 -24.39 -6.24
C ASP A 52 5.86 -23.42 -7.42
N ALA A 53 5.12 -22.32 -7.23
CA ALA A 53 4.97 -21.29 -8.27
C ALA A 53 6.30 -20.58 -8.61
N LEU A 54 7.18 -20.39 -7.62
CA LEU A 54 8.51 -19.82 -7.82
C LEU A 54 9.50 -20.84 -8.41
N ALA A 55 9.31 -22.13 -8.13
CA ALA A 55 10.14 -23.21 -8.63
C ALA A 55 9.77 -23.63 -10.07
N ASP A 56 8.57 -23.31 -10.57
CA ASP A 56 8.15 -23.61 -11.94
C ASP A 56 8.80 -22.65 -12.96
N PRO A 57 9.79 -23.12 -13.76
CA PRO A 57 10.43 -22.28 -14.77
C PRO A 57 9.51 -21.94 -15.96
N GLY A 58 8.32 -22.56 -16.07
CA GLY A 58 7.41 -22.46 -17.22
C GLY A 58 6.53 -21.19 -17.29
N ASN A 59 6.40 -20.41 -16.20
CA ASN A 59 5.57 -19.20 -16.17
C ASN A 59 6.27 -17.95 -16.75
N SER A 60 7.48 -18.08 -17.30
CA SER A 60 8.19 -16.94 -17.91
C SER A 60 8.06 -16.82 -19.44
N THR A 61 7.22 -17.64 -20.08
CA THR A 61 6.97 -17.54 -21.54
C THR A 61 5.49 -17.68 -21.88
N GLY A 62 4.80 -16.54 -21.98
CA GLY A 62 3.35 -16.47 -22.26
C GLY A 62 2.94 -15.52 -23.38
N THR A 63 3.79 -15.26 -24.39
CA THR A 63 3.38 -14.65 -25.67
C THR A 63 4.22 -15.19 -26.85
N ALA A 64 4.33 -16.51 -26.98
CA ALA A 64 4.92 -17.10 -28.18
C ALA A 64 4.42 -18.52 -28.51
N ASP A 65 3.17 -18.87 -28.18
CA ASP A 65 2.58 -20.14 -28.67
C ASP A 65 1.11 -19.95 -29.07
N ALA A 66 0.91 -19.12 -30.10
CA ALA A 66 -0.34 -19.07 -30.88
C ALA A 66 -0.07 -19.31 -32.38
N ALA A 67 0.99 -20.07 -32.70
CA ALA A 67 1.44 -20.26 -34.08
C ALA A 67 1.76 -21.72 -34.40
N LYS A 68 0.84 -22.67 -34.12
CA LYS A 68 1.05 -24.05 -34.60
C LYS A 68 -0.20 -24.95 -34.74
N THR A 69 -1.31 -24.46 -35.27
CA THR A 69 -2.42 -25.34 -35.71
C THR A 69 -3.19 -24.81 -36.93
N SER A 70 -2.56 -24.69 -38.11
CA SER A 70 -3.31 -24.56 -39.38
C SER A 70 -2.50 -24.90 -40.64
N ARG A 71 -1.97 -26.12 -40.76
CA ARG A 71 -1.54 -26.66 -42.06
C ARG A 71 -1.80 -28.16 -42.18
N LYS A 72 -2.98 -28.54 -42.69
CA LYS A 72 -3.13 -29.76 -43.51
C LYS A 72 -4.48 -29.83 -44.24
N ALA A 73 -4.42 -30.34 -45.48
CA ALA A 73 -5.48 -30.67 -46.45
C ALA A 73 -6.07 -29.48 -47.23
N GLY A 74 -6.26 -29.50 -48.55
CA GLY A 74 -6.15 -30.55 -49.57
C GLY A 74 -6.73 -30.01 -50.89
N LYS A 75 -6.26 -30.56 -52.01
CA LYS A 75 -6.44 -30.15 -53.41
C LYS A 75 -7.87 -30.22 -53.98
N ALA A 76 -8.09 -29.37 -54.98
CA ALA A 76 -8.77 -29.57 -56.29
C ALA A 76 -10.29 -29.77 -56.39
N GLY A 77 -10.92 -28.97 -57.27
CA GLY A 77 -12.23 -29.26 -57.88
C GLY A 77 -12.91 -28.03 -58.51
N LYS A 78 -12.76 -27.85 -59.82
CA LYS A 78 -13.67 -27.08 -60.70
C LYS A 78 -14.66 -28.10 -61.32
N PRO A 79 -15.91 -27.75 -61.68
CA PRO A 79 -16.14 -27.07 -62.98
C PRO A 79 -17.34 -26.08 -63.03
N ALA A 80 -17.53 -25.54 -64.24
CA ALA A 80 -18.44 -24.48 -64.64
C ALA A 80 -19.91 -24.89 -64.84
N GLY A 81 -20.82 -23.90 -64.88
CA GLY A 81 -22.18 -24.05 -65.41
C GLY A 81 -22.97 -22.72 -65.38
N ALA A 82 -23.32 -22.23 -66.56
CA ALA A 82 -23.97 -20.95 -66.86
C ALA A 82 -25.39 -20.78 -66.28
N LYS A 83 -25.89 -19.53 -66.11
CA LYS A 83 -26.92 -18.84 -66.94
C LYS A 83 -27.07 -17.36 -66.52
N THR A 84 -27.08 -16.45 -67.49
CA THR A 84 -27.54 -15.04 -67.46
C THR A 84 -28.99 -14.94 -67.96
N PRO A 85 -29.60 -13.76 -68.18
CA PRO A 85 -29.92 -12.66 -67.24
C PRO A 85 -31.42 -12.24 -67.37
N THR A 86 -31.94 -11.34 -66.51
CA THR A 86 -33.12 -10.52 -66.87
C THR A 86 -33.02 -9.13 -66.24
N VAL A 87 -33.39 -8.15 -67.07
CA VAL A 87 -33.16 -6.70 -67.01
C VAL A 87 -34.40 -5.98 -66.45
N THR A 88 -34.22 -4.69 -66.17
CA THR A 88 -35.21 -3.60 -65.93
C THR A 88 -35.49 -3.34 -64.44
N GLY A 89 -35.51 -2.12 -63.91
CA GLY A 89 -35.47 -0.77 -64.47
C GLY A 89 -35.23 0.26 -63.34
N ARG A 90 -35.05 1.52 -63.72
CA ARG A 90 -34.33 2.61 -63.01
C ARG A 90 -35.33 3.58 -62.27
N PRO A 91 -35.01 4.85 -61.91
CA PRO A 91 -34.97 5.38 -60.55
C PRO A 91 -35.90 6.62 -60.28
N GLY A 92 -35.87 7.23 -59.09
CA GLY A 92 -36.31 8.62 -58.84
C GLY A 92 -36.34 8.94 -57.33
N GLN A 93 -35.52 9.84 -56.76
CA GLN A 93 -35.70 11.30 -56.62
C GLN A 93 -37.11 11.71 -56.12
N GLY A 94 -37.36 12.53 -55.10
CA GLY A 94 -36.54 13.27 -54.14
C GLY A 94 -37.40 14.31 -53.36
N ARG A 95 -36.98 14.60 -52.11
CA ARG A 95 -37.13 15.88 -51.34
C ARG A 95 -38.56 16.33 -50.89
N PRO A 96 -38.71 17.43 -50.09
CA PRO A 96 -38.82 17.38 -48.62
C PRO A 96 -40.04 18.19 -48.07
N GLY A 97 -40.28 18.25 -46.76
CA GLY A 97 -41.14 19.30 -46.22
C GLY A 97 -41.69 19.14 -44.80
N SER A 98 -41.23 20.03 -43.92
CA SER A 98 -41.99 20.76 -42.89
C SER A 98 -42.51 20.05 -41.61
N ALA A 99 -41.83 20.38 -40.50
CA ALA A 99 -42.40 20.56 -39.15
C ALA A 99 -43.35 21.80 -39.12
N PRO A 100 -44.16 22.14 -38.08
CA PRO A 100 -43.87 22.03 -36.64
C PRO A 100 -45.07 21.70 -35.71
N GLY A 101 -44.80 21.43 -34.42
CA GLY A 101 -45.85 21.24 -33.41
C GLY A 101 -45.32 21.22 -31.98
N ARG A 102 -45.22 22.41 -31.38
CA ARG A 102 -44.74 22.67 -30.01
C ARG A 102 -45.87 22.42 -29.01
N SER A 103 -45.70 21.54 -28.02
CA SER A 103 -46.44 21.70 -26.76
C SER A 103 -45.63 21.19 -25.57
N ARG A 104 -45.77 21.92 -24.47
CA ARG A 104 -44.86 22.09 -23.35
C ARG A 104 -45.61 21.64 -22.10
N ARG A 105 -45.16 20.59 -21.41
CA ARG A 105 -45.53 20.26 -20.01
C ARG A 105 -44.29 19.62 -19.37
N ARG A 106 -43.45 20.35 -18.63
CA ARG A 106 -43.53 20.66 -17.19
C ARG A 106 -43.84 19.46 -16.30
N GLY A 107 -42.78 18.91 -15.70
CA GLY A 107 -42.68 18.72 -14.25
C GLY A 107 -43.25 17.43 -13.67
N ALA A 108 -42.39 16.42 -13.51
CA ALA A 108 -42.46 15.50 -12.38
C ALA A 108 -41.03 15.09 -12.01
N PHE A 109 -40.59 15.53 -10.83
CA PHE A 109 -39.38 15.02 -10.19
C PHE A 109 -39.60 13.55 -9.85
N ALA A 110 -38.87 12.66 -10.52
CA ALA A 110 -38.73 11.27 -10.11
C ALA A 110 -37.38 11.13 -9.40
N VAL A 111 -37.41 11.28 -8.08
CA VAL A 111 -36.38 10.76 -7.18
C VAL A 111 -36.57 9.25 -7.15
N GLY A 112 -35.57 8.47 -7.55
CA GLY A 112 -35.70 7.02 -7.57
C GLY A 112 -34.43 6.27 -7.97
N ALA A 113 -33.66 5.89 -6.95
CA ALA A 113 -32.77 4.73 -6.86
C ALA A 113 -31.53 4.66 -7.78
N LEU A 114 -30.44 5.28 -7.29
CA LEU A 114 -29.07 4.78 -7.52
C LEU A 114 -28.86 3.55 -6.61
N ALA A 115 -28.95 2.35 -7.17
CA ALA A 115 -28.54 1.12 -6.51
C ALA A 115 -27.06 0.84 -6.82
N ALA A 116 -26.37 0.40 -5.78
CA ALA A 116 -24.94 0.52 -5.57
C ALA A 116 -24.06 -0.48 -6.33
N ALA A 117 -22.76 -0.20 -6.20
CA ALA A 117 -21.60 -0.72 -6.91
C ALA A 117 -21.28 -2.22 -6.72
N ALA A 118 -20.42 -2.68 -7.62
CA ALA A 118 -19.68 -3.94 -7.60
C ALA A 118 -18.52 -3.95 -6.59
N VAL A 119 -17.91 -5.14 -6.48
CA VAL A 119 -16.62 -5.54 -5.84
C VAL A 119 -16.78 -5.95 -4.36
N ALA A 120 -16.74 -7.25 -4.01
CA ALA A 120 -15.62 -8.20 -3.98
C ALA A 120 -14.60 -7.94 -2.85
N SER A 121 -14.26 -9.04 -2.17
CA SER A 121 -13.06 -9.26 -1.34
C SER A 121 -13.01 -8.62 0.05
N LEU A 122 -13.55 -9.34 1.04
CA LEU A 122 -13.08 -9.28 2.43
C LEU A 122 -11.87 -10.22 2.58
N VAL A 123 -10.63 -9.72 2.46
CA VAL A 123 -9.46 -10.27 3.19
C VAL A 123 -8.41 -9.16 3.38
N VAL A 124 -8.64 -8.33 4.39
CA VAL A 124 -7.63 -7.65 5.22
C VAL A 124 -8.18 -7.89 6.63
N GLY A 125 -7.49 -8.39 7.64
CA GLY A 125 -6.08 -8.47 7.94
C GLY A 125 -6.08 -8.68 9.45
N MET A 126 -5.53 -9.79 9.92
CA MET A 126 -5.29 -10.01 11.34
C MET A 126 -3.78 -10.16 11.48
N GLY A 127 -3.12 -9.05 11.76
CA GLY A 127 -1.66 -9.03 11.79
C GLY A 127 -1.05 -7.67 12.10
N TRP A 128 -1.57 -6.96 13.11
CA TRP A 128 -0.69 -6.19 14.02
C TRP A 128 -1.40 -5.76 15.31
N LEU A 129 -1.47 -6.66 16.29
CA LEU A 129 -1.57 -6.39 17.72
C LEU A 129 -0.79 -7.57 18.34
N VAL A 130 0.40 -7.43 18.93
CA VAL A 130 0.69 -6.66 20.15
C VAL A 130 2.19 -6.40 20.19
N ALA A 131 2.57 -5.13 20.36
CA ALA A 131 3.75 -4.73 21.14
C ALA A 131 3.63 -3.26 21.58
N GLN A 132 2.72 -3.00 22.53
CA GLN A 132 3.01 -2.24 23.75
C GLN A 132 1.75 -2.17 24.63
N GLY A 133 1.74 -2.97 25.69
CA GLY A 133 0.79 -2.83 26.79
C GLY A 133 1.21 -1.64 27.66
N GLY A 134 0.37 -0.61 27.69
CA GLY A 134 0.55 0.56 28.53
C GLY A 134 -0.47 1.68 28.27
N ALA A 135 -1.74 1.41 28.61
CA ALA A 135 -2.86 2.34 28.73
C ALA A 135 -3.57 2.84 27.45
N GLY A 136 -4.69 2.16 27.13
CA GLY A 136 -5.96 2.81 26.76
C GLY A 136 -6.20 3.22 25.29
N ALA A 137 -7.35 2.75 24.79
CA ALA A 137 -8.06 3.10 23.53
C ALA A 137 -7.67 2.30 22.28
N ASN A 138 -8.72 1.73 21.66
CA ASN A 138 -8.73 0.94 20.44
C ASN A 138 -8.27 1.74 19.22
N ASP A 139 -7.48 1.14 18.33
CA ASP A 139 -7.54 1.38 16.87
C ASP A 139 -6.70 0.32 16.13
N THR A 140 -7.35 -0.43 15.24
CA THR A 140 -6.73 -1.29 14.22
C THR A 140 -6.24 -0.43 13.05
N ALA A 141 -4.94 -0.45 12.74
CA ALA A 141 -4.42 0.00 11.45
C ALA A 141 -3.05 -0.63 11.16
N SER A 142 -2.95 -1.39 10.06
CA SER A 142 -1.68 -1.69 9.39
C SER A 142 -1.11 -0.39 8.81
N ALA A 143 0.15 -0.07 9.11
CA ALA A 143 0.86 1.07 8.54
C ALA A 143 2.24 0.64 8.06
N ASP A 144 2.48 0.80 6.76
CA ASP A 144 3.83 0.90 6.18
C ASP A 144 4.50 2.19 6.69
N SER A 145 4.94 2.17 7.94
CA SER A 145 5.75 3.23 8.54
C SER A 145 7.09 2.61 8.93
N LYS A 146 8.10 2.74 8.07
CA LYS A 146 9.46 2.36 8.47
C LYS A 146 10.07 3.50 9.29
N ARG A 147 10.35 3.22 10.56
CA ARG A 147 11.41 3.92 11.30
C ARG A 147 12.73 3.39 10.75
N ALA A 148 13.66 4.25 10.34
CA ALA A 148 15.02 3.79 10.09
C ALA A 148 15.63 3.39 11.44
N ASP A 149 16.15 2.16 11.53
CA ASP A 149 16.83 1.61 12.72
C ASP A 149 18.22 2.24 12.93
N THR A 150 18.26 3.56 13.05
CA THR A 150 19.43 4.34 13.45
C THR A 150 19.06 5.27 14.60
N GLY A 151 18.90 4.69 15.79
CA GLY A 151 19.02 5.42 17.07
C GLY A 151 17.79 6.21 17.56
N GLY A 152 16.64 6.14 16.89
CA GLY A 152 15.44 6.95 17.24
C GLY A 152 14.50 6.37 18.32
N SER A 153 14.83 5.26 18.97
CA SER A 153 13.87 4.47 19.79
C SER A 153 14.08 4.50 21.31
N LEU A 154 14.76 5.51 21.85
CA LEU A 154 14.89 5.70 23.31
C LEU A 154 14.19 6.97 23.85
N LEU A 155 13.71 7.85 22.97
CA LEU A 155 13.11 9.12 23.37
C LEU A 155 11.59 9.03 23.37
N SER A 156 10.96 9.65 24.37
CA SER A 156 9.52 9.91 24.35
C SER A 156 9.16 10.78 23.14
N ALA A 157 7.90 10.76 22.69
CA ALA A 157 7.45 11.62 21.58
C ALA A 157 7.82 13.11 21.78
N PRO A 158 7.60 13.73 22.96
CA PRO A 158 8.10 15.07 23.24
C PRO A 158 9.63 15.19 23.22
N GLY A 159 10.36 14.18 23.71
CA GLY A 159 11.82 14.15 23.71
C GLY A 159 12.40 14.10 22.29
N TYR A 160 11.82 13.28 21.42
CA TYR A 160 12.14 13.26 20.00
C TYR A 160 11.96 14.64 19.38
N LEU A 161 10.77 15.25 19.53
CA LEU A 161 10.48 16.57 18.99
C LEU A 161 11.39 17.66 19.56
N ALA A 162 11.84 17.54 20.82
CA ALA A 162 12.79 18.47 21.42
C ALA A 162 14.15 18.40 20.72
N CYS A 163 14.60 17.18 20.39
CA CYS A 163 15.84 16.89 19.67
C CYS A 163 15.77 17.05 18.15
N SER A 164 14.57 17.11 17.55
CA SER A 164 14.43 17.45 16.13
C SER A 164 14.77 18.91 15.87
N ARG A 165 15.51 19.21 14.79
CA ARG A 165 15.68 20.58 14.28
C ARG A 165 14.57 20.96 13.31
N LEU A 166 13.99 19.98 12.62
CA LEU A 166 12.96 20.17 11.61
C LEU A 166 11.92 19.06 11.71
N VAL A 167 10.64 19.42 11.68
CA VAL A 167 9.49 18.52 11.49
C VAL A 167 8.51 19.26 10.59
N ALA A 168 8.28 18.73 9.40
CA ALA A 168 7.54 19.43 8.35
C ALA A 168 6.86 18.46 7.38
N GLU A 169 5.87 18.96 6.68
CA GLU A 169 5.18 18.28 5.58
C GLU A 169 5.38 19.04 4.29
N GLY A 170 5.55 18.29 3.20
CA GLY A 170 5.72 18.83 1.88
C GLY A 170 5.52 17.80 0.79
N THR A 171 5.61 18.29 -0.45
CA THR A 171 5.60 17.46 -1.65
C THR A 171 7.02 17.36 -2.19
N VAL A 172 7.47 16.15 -2.54
CA VAL A 172 8.82 15.97 -3.08
C VAL A 172 8.91 16.60 -4.48
N ALA A 173 9.64 17.72 -4.58
CA ALA A 173 9.79 18.48 -5.81
C ALA A 173 10.84 17.87 -6.74
N ARG A 174 11.92 17.33 -6.16
CA ARG A 174 13.04 16.75 -6.90
C ARG A 174 13.73 15.65 -6.09
N VAL A 175 14.16 14.61 -6.80
CA VAL A 175 15.08 13.57 -6.32
C VAL A 175 16.28 13.59 -7.27
N SER A 176 17.48 13.73 -6.74
CA SER A 176 18.70 13.76 -7.55
C SER A 176 19.79 12.93 -6.90
N GLN A 177 20.29 11.94 -7.62
CA GLN A 177 21.40 11.12 -7.15
C GLN A 177 22.64 11.99 -6.92
N GLU A 178 23.22 11.89 -5.71
CA GLU A 178 24.50 12.51 -5.41
C GLU A 178 25.63 11.60 -5.92
N PRO A 179 26.53 12.09 -6.79
CA PRO A 179 27.59 11.28 -7.38
C PRO A 179 28.57 10.75 -6.32
N GLY A 180 28.87 9.45 -6.38
CA GLY A 180 29.92 8.83 -5.55
C GLY A 180 29.58 8.62 -4.06
N THR A 181 28.39 8.98 -3.60
CA THR A 181 28.03 8.89 -2.15
C THR A 181 27.03 7.79 -1.82
N GLY A 182 26.36 7.19 -2.81
CA GLY A 182 25.25 6.27 -2.55
C GLY A 182 24.00 6.95 -1.99
N GLN A 183 23.95 8.28 -1.98
CA GLN A 183 22.83 9.05 -1.46
C GLN A 183 22.04 9.74 -2.57
N ASP A 184 20.79 10.04 -2.28
CA ASP A 184 19.92 10.93 -3.05
C ASP A 184 19.76 12.25 -2.30
N ARG A 185 19.88 13.34 -3.05
CA ARG A 185 19.50 14.68 -2.64
C ARG A 185 18.03 14.89 -2.94
N ILE A 186 17.25 15.10 -1.88
CA ILE A 186 15.80 15.30 -1.94
C ILE A 186 15.51 16.78 -1.73
N THR A 187 14.72 17.36 -2.63
CA THR A 187 14.17 18.71 -2.48
C THR A 187 12.67 18.63 -2.22
N LEU A 188 12.22 19.26 -1.15
CA LEU A 188 10.84 19.23 -0.66
C LEU A 188 10.24 20.63 -0.73
N ASP A 189 9.08 20.74 -1.39
CA ASP A 189 8.22 21.93 -1.34
C ASP A 189 7.37 21.86 -0.06
N VAL A 190 7.71 22.66 0.93
CA VAL A 190 7.11 22.62 2.27
C VAL A 190 5.83 23.45 2.29
N TYR A 191 4.72 22.83 2.68
CA TYR A 191 3.44 23.53 2.91
C TYR A 191 3.05 23.60 4.39
N HIS A 192 3.64 22.78 5.25
CA HIS A 192 3.36 22.82 6.68
C HIS A 192 4.60 22.58 7.53
N TYR A 193 4.76 23.40 8.57
CA TYR A 193 5.84 23.29 9.54
C TYR A 193 5.26 23.02 10.93
N TYR A 194 5.74 21.96 11.57
CA TYR A 194 5.55 21.72 13.01
C TYR A 194 6.70 22.32 13.82
N LYS A 195 7.93 22.16 13.31
CA LYS A 195 9.15 22.71 13.90
C LYS A 195 10.17 23.05 12.80
N PRO A 196 10.81 24.23 12.84
CA PRO A 196 10.44 25.43 13.61
C PRO A 196 9.04 25.93 13.24
N ALA A 197 8.50 26.96 13.93
CA ALA A 197 7.16 27.47 13.65
C ALA A 197 6.97 28.03 12.22
N LYS A 198 8.06 28.43 11.57
CA LYS A 198 8.14 28.89 10.18
C LYS A 198 9.51 28.54 9.62
N GLY A 199 9.59 28.33 8.31
CA GLY A 199 10.84 28.10 7.60
C GLY A 199 10.72 28.47 6.12
N GLU A 200 11.71 28.06 5.35
CA GLU A 200 11.75 28.23 3.90
C GLU A 200 10.63 27.44 3.21
N LYS A 201 10.21 27.87 2.02
CA LYS A 201 9.19 27.10 1.25
C LYS A 201 9.77 25.87 0.59
N GLU A 202 11.09 25.83 0.42
CA GLU A 202 11.81 24.72 -0.18
C GLU A 202 12.94 24.33 0.77
N ILE A 203 13.06 23.03 1.06
CA ILE A 203 14.18 22.49 1.83
C ILE A 203 14.84 21.36 1.08
N THR A 204 16.13 21.15 1.34
CA THR A 204 16.90 20.05 0.74
C THR A 204 17.61 19.26 1.84
N PHE A 205 17.59 17.94 1.72
CA PHE A 205 18.28 17.02 2.61
C PHE A 205 18.81 15.81 1.84
N LEU A 206 19.66 15.02 2.48
CA LEU A 206 20.22 13.78 1.91
C LEU A 206 19.49 12.56 2.48
N MET A 207 19.27 11.54 1.65
CA MET A 207 18.80 10.22 2.05
C MET A 207 19.66 9.15 1.41
N GLU A 208 19.83 8.02 2.07
CA GLU A 208 20.47 6.84 1.47
C GLU A 208 19.56 6.21 0.39
N LYS A 209 20.14 5.60 -0.63
CA LYS A 209 19.37 5.07 -1.79
C LYS A 209 18.62 3.78 -1.54
N ASP A 210 19.00 3.05 -0.50
CA ASP A 210 18.50 1.72 -0.16
C ASP A 210 17.51 1.75 1.02
N VAL A 211 17.09 2.94 1.45
CA VAL A 211 16.02 3.11 2.43
C VAL A 211 14.64 2.84 1.81
N PHE A 212 13.72 2.34 2.63
CA PHE A 212 12.35 2.09 2.24
C PHE A 212 11.37 2.75 3.22
N PRO A 213 10.24 3.34 2.77
CA PRO A 213 9.88 3.57 1.37
C PRO A 213 10.81 4.61 0.71
N ARG A 214 11.12 4.42 -0.57
CA ARG A 214 11.87 5.42 -1.35
C ARG A 214 10.97 6.58 -1.70
N LEU A 215 11.49 7.80 -1.54
CA LEU A 215 10.82 9.02 -1.97
C LEU A 215 10.96 9.20 -3.47
N HIS A 216 9.84 9.48 -4.13
CA HIS A 216 9.76 9.82 -5.53
C HIS A 216 9.21 11.24 -5.67
N LYS A 217 9.49 11.86 -6.83
CA LYS A 217 8.91 13.16 -7.15
C LYS A 217 7.38 13.08 -7.14
N GLY A 218 6.73 13.99 -6.42
CA GLY A 218 5.29 14.06 -6.25
C GLY A 218 4.76 13.36 -4.99
N ASP A 219 5.61 12.65 -4.23
CA ASP A 219 5.19 12.06 -2.97
C ASP A 219 4.86 13.16 -1.95
N GLU A 220 3.69 13.03 -1.33
CA GLU A 220 3.35 13.72 -0.09
C GLU A 220 4.11 13.07 1.05
N VAL A 221 4.87 13.85 1.81
CA VAL A 221 5.74 13.33 2.86
C VAL A 221 5.78 14.22 4.09
N LEU A 222 5.70 13.60 5.27
CA LEU A 222 6.08 14.18 6.55
C LEU A 222 7.49 13.70 6.89
N VAL A 223 8.39 14.64 7.22
CA VAL A 223 9.78 14.35 7.59
C VAL A 223 10.12 14.90 8.97
N GLY A 224 10.89 14.12 9.75
CA GLY A 224 11.53 14.56 10.98
C GLY A 224 13.05 14.49 10.83
N ILE A 225 13.74 15.60 11.10
CA ILE A 225 15.20 15.69 11.01
C ILE A 225 15.79 16.04 12.38
N PRO A 226 16.62 15.17 12.97
CA PRO A 226 17.34 15.44 14.21
C PRO A 226 18.30 16.62 14.12
N ARG A 227 18.64 17.20 15.28
CA ARG A 227 19.78 18.12 15.39
C ARG A 227 21.06 17.41 14.94
N GLY A 228 21.89 18.11 14.17
CA GLY A 228 23.15 17.57 13.65
C GLY A 228 23.01 16.62 12.45
N ALA A 229 21.80 16.13 12.14
CA ALA A 229 21.58 15.22 11.02
C ALA A 229 21.44 15.95 9.67
N ALA A 230 22.05 15.37 8.63
CA ALA A 230 21.96 15.83 7.25
C ALA A 230 20.66 15.38 6.54
N GLY A 231 20.00 14.36 7.09
CA GLY A 231 18.80 13.73 6.54
C GLY A 231 17.80 13.35 7.62
N PRO A 232 16.56 13.02 7.23
CA PRO A 232 15.55 12.55 8.16
C PRO A 232 15.89 11.17 8.74
N ASP A 233 15.49 10.95 9.98
CA ASP A 233 15.50 9.63 10.62
C ASP A 233 14.10 8.98 10.64
N ILE A 234 13.06 9.79 10.51
CA ILE A 234 11.69 9.36 10.26
C ILE A 234 11.13 10.09 9.04
N TRP A 235 10.41 9.34 8.22
CA TRP A 235 9.55 9.89 7.17
C TRP A 235 8.32 9.01 6.98
N THR A 236 7.22 9.63 6.57
CA THR A 236 5.96 8.94 6.28
C THR A 236 5.39 9.51 5.00
N THR A 237 5.00 8.64 4.08
CA THR A 237 4.43 9.03 2.80
C THR A 237 2.93 8.73 2.73
N GLY A 238 2.20 9.54 1.97
CA GLY A 238 0.77 9.36 1.72
C GLY A 238 -0.15 9.95 2.80
N ASP A 239 -1.26 10.55 2.35
CA ASP A 239 -2.12 11.42 3.15
C ASP A 239 -2.65 10.78 4.44
N GLU A 240 -3.14 9.53 4.37
CA GLU A 240 -3.72 8.86 5.54
C GLU A 240 -2.67 8.53 6.61
N ALA A 241 -1.49 8.08 6.19
CA ALA A 241 -0.40 7.76 7.10
C ALA A 241 0.17 9.04 7.73
N ILE A 242 0.33 10.10 6.93
CA ILE A 242 0.70 11.43 7.42
C ILE A 242 -0.32 11.92 8.44
N ALA A 243 -1.62 11.82 8.15
CA ALA A 243 -2.67 12.28 9.08
C ALA A 243 -2.62 11.57 10.44
N ARG A 244 -2.28 10.27 10.48
CA ARG A 244 -2.06 9.55 11.75
C ARG A 244 -0.85 10.10 12.50
N GLU A 245 0.25 10.36 11.79
CA GLU A 245 1.49 10.91 12.36
C GLU A 245 1.29 12.33 12.93
N ARG A 246 0.50 13.17 12.25
CA ARG A 246 0.14 14.52 12.75
C ARG A 246 -0.41 14.50 14.18
N SER A 247 -1.21 13.48 14.51
CA SER A 247 -1.95 13.43 15.77
C SER A 247 -1.03 13.45 16.99
N TRP A 248 0.03 12.64 17.00
CA TRP A 248 0.96 12.60 18.11
C TRP A 248 1.90 13.80 18.08
N ILE A 249 2.30 14.28 16.89
CA ILE A 249 3.18 15.45 16.76
C ILE A 249 2.51 16.66 17.39
N VAL A 250 1.26 16.96 17.00
CA VAL A 250 0.50 18.10 17.54
C VAL A 250 0.29 17.98 19.05
N LYS A 251 0.04 16.75 19.55
CA LYS A 251 -0.12 16.48 20.98
C LYS A 251 1.17 16.69 21.78
N ALA A 252 2.31 16.24 21.25
CA ALA A 252 3.60 16.26 21.96
C ALA A 252 4.36 17.58 21.78
N LEU A 253 4.06 18.38 20.75
CA LEU A 253 4.77 19.62 20.44
C LEU A 253 4.83 20.61 21.60
N PRO A 254 3.73 20.89 22.36
CA PRO A 254 3.78 21.86 23.45
C PRO A 254 4.77 21.47 24.56
N GLU A 255 4.78 20.19 24.94
CA GLU A 255 5.66 19.65 25.97
C GLU A 255 7.12 19.66 25.53
N SER A 256 7.39 19.34 24.26
CA SER A 256 8.74 19.35 23.68
C SER A 256 9.46 20.71 23.78
N ARG A 257 8.70 21.82 23.85
CA ARG A 257 9.27 23.18 23.95
C ARG A 257 9.98 23.43 25.29
N GLY A 258 9.58 22.74 26.35
CA GLY A 258 10.20 22.84 27.67
C GLY A 258 11.37 21.88 27.88
N MET A 259 11.59 20.94 26.95
CA MET A 259 12.62 19.92 27.06
C MET A 259 13.93 20.38 26.45
N LYS A 260 15.04 19.96 27.07
CA LYS A 260 16.37 20.07 26.48
C LYS A 260 16.67 18.79 25.72
N CYS A 261 17.30 18.91 24.56
CA CYS A 261 17.92 17.76 23.93
C CYS A 261 19.20 17.41 24.69
N GLY A 262 19.33 16.15 25.12
CA GLY A 262 20.60 15.65 25.67
C GLY A 262 21.66 15.56 24.58
N GLU A 263 22.92 15.75 24.96
CA GLU A 263 24.09 15.58 24.08
C GLU A 263 24.51 14.11 23.97
#